data_AF-A0A183CZE7-F1
#
_entry.id   AF-A0A183CZE7-F1
#
_cell.length_a   1.000
_cell.length_b   1.000
_cell.length_c   1.000
_cell.angle_alpha   90.00
_cell.angle_beta   90.00
_cell.angle_gamma   90.00
#
_symmetry.space_group_name_H-M   'P 1'
#
loop_
_entity.id
_entity.type
_entity.pdbx_description
1 polymer ?
#
loop_
_entity_poly.entity_id
_entity_poly.type
_entity_poly.pdbx_seq_one_letter_code
_entity_poly.pdbx_strand_id
1 'polypeptide(L)'
;MNTFKLFLLKFEPVARLLIIRKLISMIMKNEIQKLEFSAVNSTEPNALNFEPQLFAWLIDLYRSNLNHDEFRRELGFLWGDLSTIRYSRLADALQYFISVFVLAQDQALRKFNPHLMLNIYHHYLLPMKVQISDWSTLVNAQAKHENDASLATPAEKLAENMENLDAEARRQQDLQSLPLLQFQFTQTLQFAEGFLRENGLL
;
A
#
# COMPACT_ATOMS: atom_id res chain seq x y z
N MET A 1 11.86 -16.31 1.02
CA MET A 1 10.81 -15.73 0.14
C MET A 1 10.58 -16.53 -1.15
N ASN A 2 11.62 -17.01 -1.86
CA ASN A 2 11.44 -17.86 -3.06
C ASN A 2 10.73 -19.20 -2.80
N THR A 3 10.89 -19.79 -1.61
CA THR A 3 10.32 -21.11 -1.28
C THR A 3 8.79 -21.14 -1.33
N PHE A 4 8.11 -20.08 -0.90
CA PHE A 4 6.64 -20.04 -0.93
C PHE A 4 6.11 -19.87 -2.35
N LYS A 5 6.75 -19.02 -3.18
CA LYS A 5 6.40 -18.90 -4.60
C LYS A 5 6.59 -20.24 -5.32
N LEU A 6 7.71 -20.92 -5.07
CA LEU A 6 7.97 -22.27 -5.59
C LEU A 6 6.96 -23.31 -5.09
N PHE A 7 6.53 -23.21 -3.84
CA PHE A 7 5.48 -24.06 -3.29
C PHE A 7 4.15 -23.82 -3.99
N LEU A 8 3.74 -22.56 -4.19
CA LEU A 8 2.51 -22.22 -4.88
C LEU A 8 2.50 -22.70 -6.34
N LEU A 9 3.64 -22.66 -7.02
CA LEU A 9 3.75 -23.16 -8.40
C LEU A 9 3.45 -24.66 -8.53
N LYS A 10 3.43 -25.43 -7.43
CA LYS A 10 3.00 -26.84 -7.43
C LYS A 10 1.49 -27.01 -7.58
N PHE A 11 0.71 -25.94 -7.41
CA PHE A 11 -0.74 -25.97 -7.48
C PHE A 11 -1.26 -25.43 -8.82
N GLU A 12 -2.44 -25.92 -9.22
CA GLU A 12 -3.19 -25.37 -10.36
C GLU A 12 -3.49 -23.87 -10.17
N PRO A 13 -3.62 -23.07 -11.25
CA PRO A 13 -3.87 -21.62 -11.17
C PRO A 13 -5.05 -21.25 -10.27
N VAL A 14 -6.16 -21.99 -10.35
CA VAL A 14 -7.34 -21.79 -9.49
C VAL A 14 -6.99 -21.95 -8.02
N ALA A 15 -6.25 -23.00 -7.67
CA ALA A 15 -5.85 -23.25 -6.28
C ALA A 15 -4.88 -22.18 -5.77
N ARG A 16 -3.93 -21.73 -6.61
CA ARG A 16 -3.05 -20.59 -6.28
C ARG A 16 -3.86 -19.33 -5.99
N LEU A 17 -4.85 -19.03 -6.83
CA LEU A 17 -5.73 -17.88 -6.66
C LEU A 17 -6.46 -17.96 -5.31
N LEU A 18 -7.09 -19.10 -5.01
CA LEU A 18 -7.83 -19.30 -3.75
C LEU A 18 -6.93 -19.15 -2.52
N ILE A 19 -5.70 -19.68 -2.56
CA ILE A 19 -4.74 -19.53 -1.46
C ILE A 19 -4.40 -18.04 -1.27
N ILE A 20 -4.06 -17.31 -2.33
CA ILE A 20 -3.73 -15.89 -2.26
C ILE A 20 -4.92 -15.07 -1.73
N ARG A 21 -6.14 -15.31 -2.24
CA ARG A 21 -7.37 -14.63 -1.79
C ARG A 21 -7.66 -14.94 -0.32
N LYS A 22 -7.48 -16.18 0.12
CA LYS A 22 -7.67 -16.55 1.54
C LYS A 22 -6.67 -15.84 2.42
N LEU A 23 -5.39 -15.74 2.02
CA LEU A 23 -4.38 -14.99 2.78
C LEU A 23 -4.74 -13.51 2.89
N ILE A 24 -5.15 -12.87 1.79
CA ILE A 24 -5.65 -11.48 1.79
C ILE A 24 -6.82 -11.33 2.78
N SER A 25 -7.82 -12.20 2.70
CA SER A 25 -8.97 -12.15 3.62
C SER A 25 -8.57 -12.39 5.08
N MET A 26 -7.59 -13.25 5.36
CA MET A 26 -7.14 -13.50 6.73
C MET A 26 -6.43 -12.29 7.33
N ILE A 27 -5.63 -11.58 6.52
CA ILE A 27 -4.98 -10.33 6.94
C ILE A 27 -6.05 -9.27 7.20
N MET A 28 -6.95 -9.02 6.24
CA MET A 28 -8.00 -8.00 6.38
C MET A 28 -8.94 -8.24 7.58
N LYS A 29 -9.17 -9.49 7.96
CA LYS A 29 -10.03 -9.87 9.11
C LYS A 29 -9.26 -9.94 10.43
N ASN A 30 -7.98 -9.58 10.44
CA ASN A 30 -7.07 -9.74 11.58
C ASN A 30 -7.07 -11.18 12.14
N GLU A 31 -7.34 -12.18 11.29
CA GLU A 31 -7.35 -13.60 11.70
C GLU A 31 -5.92 -14.07 12.05
N ILE A 32 -4.91 -13.56 11.34
CA ILE A 32 -3.50 -13.90 11.59
C ILE A 32 -3.06 -13.39 12.97
N GLN A 33 -3.46 -12.17 13.33
CA GLN A 33 -3.17 -11.61 14.65
C GLN A 33 -3.82 -12.46 15.75
N LYS A 34 -5.09 -12.88 15.58
CA LYS A 34 -5.78 -13.72 16.57
C LYS A 34 -5.10 -15.07 16.80
N LEU A 35 -4.45 -15.63 15.78
CA LEU A 35 -3.69 -16.88 15.89
C LEU A 35 -2.39 -16.69 16.69
N GLU A 36 -1.72 -15.55 16.55
CA GLU A 36 -0.50 -15.21 17.31
C GLU A 36 -0.80 -14.76 18.75
N PHE A 37 -1.86 -13.96 18.97
CA PHE A 37 -2.27 -13.48 20.30
C PHE A 37 -2.85 -14.58 21.21
N SER A 38 -3.26 -15.72 20.66
CA SER A 38 -3.63 -16.89 21.48
C SER A 38 -2.42 -17.54 22.18
N ALA A 39 -1.18 -17.13 21.84
CA ALA A 39 0.05 -17.67 22.42
C ALA A 39 0.79 -16.70 23.37
N VAL A 40 0.51 -15.40 23.35
CA VAL A 40 1.23 -14.41 24.17
C VAL A 40 0.28 -13.34 24.70
N ASN A 41 0.12 -13.31 26.03
CA ASN A 41 -0.57 -12.25 26.77
C ASN A 41 0.27 -10.95 26.73
N SER A 42 0.24 -10.22 25.61
CA SER A 42 0.87 -8.90 25.50
C SER A 42 -0.17 -7.83 25.20
N THR A 43 -0.19 -6.83 26.06
CA THR A 43 -1.19 -5.76 26.18
C THR A 43 -0.94 -4.63 25.17
N GLU A 44 -0.83 -4.92 23.87
CA GLU A 44 -0.86 -3.87 22.84
C GLU A 44 -1.76 -4.27 21.66
N PRO A 45 -2.87 -3.56 21.42
CA PRO A 45 -3.78 -3.84 20.33
C PRO A 45 -3.28 -3.11 19.06
N ASN A 46 -2.03 -3.33 18.66
CA ASN A 46 -1.46 -2.63 17.52
C ASN A 46 -1.08 -3.60 16.41
N ALA A 47 -1.45 -3.21 15.20
CA ALA A 47 -1.46 -3.96 13.94
C ALA A 47 -0.27 -4.91 13.75
N LEU A 48 -0.52 -6.01 13.01
CA LEU A 48 0.51 -6.93 12.54
C LEU A 48 1.71 -6.13 12.01
N ASN A 49 2.88 -6.27 12.65
CA ASN A 49 4.04 -5.37 12.50
C ASN A 49 4.62 -5.24 11.06
N PHE A 50 4.06 -5.95 10.08
CA PHE A 50 4.45 -5.90 8.67
C PHE A 50 3.26 -6.04 7.71
N GLU A 51 2.05 -5.67 8.14
CA GLU A 51 0.84 -5.81 7.33
C GLU A 51 0.97 -5.18 5.93
N PRO A 52 1.45 -3.93 5.78
CA PRO A 52 1.57 -3.32 4.45
C PRO A 52 2.56 -4.05 3.55
N GLN A 53 3.67 -4.56 4.10
CA GLN A 53 4.68 -5.31 3.37
C GLN A 53 4.17 -6.70 2.95
N LEU A 54 3.33 -7.33 3.78
CA LEU A 54 2.67 -8.59 3.42
C LEU A 54 1.64 -8.38 2.30
N PHE A 55 0.84 -7.32 2.37
CA PHE A 55 -0.06 -6.99 1.27
C PHE A 55 0.70 -6.68 -0.01
N ALA A 56 1.74 -5.86 0.05
CA ALA A 56 2.62 -5.59 -1.08
C ALA A 56 3.10 -6.89 -1.75
N TRP A 57 3.61 -7.81 -0.94
CA TRP A 57 4.08 -9.11 -1.43
C TRP A 57 2.96 -9.97 -2.03
N LEU A 58 1.78 -10.01 -1.42
CA LEU A 58 0.62 -10.74 -1.96
C LEU A 58 0.13 -10.14 -3.28
N ILE A 59 0.15 -8.82 -3.42
CA ILE A 59 -0.19 -8.10 -4.65
C ILE A 59 0.81 -8.44 -5.75
N ASP A 60 2.11 -8.39 -5.45
CA ASP A 60 3.15 -8.76 -6.41
C ASP A 60 3.07 -10.23 -6.84
N LEU A 61 2.75 -11.11 -5.90
CA LEU A 61 2.51 -12.52 -6.17
C LEU A 61 1.29 -12.70 -7.08
N TYR A 62 0.18 -12.01 -6.80
CA TYR A 62 -1.01 -12.01 -7.65
C TYR A 62 -0.69 -11.50 -9.05
N ARG A 63 0.00 -10.35 -9.15
CA ARG A 63 0.46 -9.74 -10.41
C ARG A 63 1.27 -10.72 -11.25
N SER A 64 2.18 -11.47 -10.63
CA SER A 64 3.00 -12.46 -11.33
C SER A 64 2.20 -13.63 -11.95
N ASN A 65 0.95 -13.83 -11.53
CA ASN A 65 0.05 -14.86 -12.04
C ASN A 65 -1.00 -14.32 -13.03
N LEU A 66 -0.96 -13.04 -13.42
CA LEU A 66 -1.91 -12.42 -14.38
C LEU A 66 -1.86 -13.00 -15.80
N ASN A 67 -0.93 -13.89 -16.10
CA ASN A 67 -0.92 -14.66 -17.35
C ASN A 67 -2.05 -15.70 -17.40
N HIS A 68 -2.58 -16.09 -16.24
CA HIS A 68 -3.67 -17.05 -16.11
C HIS A 68 -5.02 -16.33 -16.09
N ASP A 69 -6.01 -16.85 -16.82
CA ASP A 69 -7.30 -16.19 -17.00
C ASP A 69 -8.12 -16.12 -15.71
N GLU A 70 -7.93 -17.07 -14.80
CA GLU A 70 -8.60 -17.09 -13.49
C GLU A 70 -8.25 -15.86 -12.66
N PHE A 71 -6.98 -15.44 -12.70
CA PHE A 71 -6.53 -14.21 -12.05
C PHE A 71 -7.09 -12.97 -12.75
N ARG A 72 -7.21 -12.97 -14.08
CA ARG A 72 -7.78 -11.83 -14.82
C ARG A 72 -9.26 -11.62 -14.50
N ARG A 73 -10.02 -12.70 -14.37
CA ARG A 73 -11.46 -12.66 -14.04
C ARG A 73 -11.69 -12.12 -12.63
N GLU A 74 -10.83 -12.49 -11.69
CA GLU A 74 -10.95 -12.08 -10.28
C GLU A 74 -10.39 -10.67 -9.99
N LEU A 75 -9.73 -10.04 -10.98
CA LEU A 75 -9.02 -8.77 -10.80
C LEU A 75 -9.93 -7.66 -10.23
N GLY A 76 -11.19 -7.62 -10.66
CA GLY A 76 -12.17 -6.66 -10.14
C GLY A 76 -12.45 -6.80 -8.64
N PHE A 77 -12.56 -8.04 -8.15
CA PHE A 77 -12.76 -8.31 -6.72
C PHE A 77 -11.51 -7.96 -5.90
N LEU A 78 -10.32 -8.25 -6.43
CA LEU A 78 -9.08 -7.83 -5.79
C LEU A 78 -9.02 -6.31 -5.64
N TRP A 79 -9.32 -5.55 -6.69
CA TRP A 79 -9.37 -4.09 -6.63
C TRP A 79 -10.41 -3.57 -5.64
N GLY A 80 -11.56 -4.24 -5.55
CA GLY A 80 -12.57 -3.99 -4.51
C GLY A 80 -11.95 -4.05 -3.12
N ASP A 81 -11.26 -5.14 -2.79
CA ASP A 81 -10.61 -5.30 -1.49
C ASP A 81 -9.53 -4.24 -1.25
N LEU A 82 -8.65 -4.00 -2.24
CA LEU A 82 -7.57 -3.02 -2.13
C LEU A 82 -8.10 -1.60 -1.89
N SER A 83 -9.26 -1.26 -2.45
CA SER A 83 -9.86 0.07 -2.26
C SER A 83 -10.29 0.37 -0.82
N THR A 84 -10.50 -0.67 0.00
CA THR A 84 -10.92 -0.55 1.40
C THR A 84 -9.76 -0.36 2.36
N ILE A 85 -8.54 -0.68 1.95
CA ILE A 85 -7.36 -0.59 2.80
C ILE A 85 -6.96 0.88 2.95
N ARG A 86 -6.72 1.29 4.20
CA ARG A 86 -6.32 2.64 4.57
C ARG A 86 -5.19 2.56 5.60
N TYR A 87 -4.16 3.36 5.37
CA TYR A 87 -3.06 3.52 6.30
C TYR A 87 -2.96 4.97 6.75
N SER A 88 -2.77 5.16 8.05
CA SER A 88 -2.60 6.48 8.66
C SER A 88 -1.22 7.07 8.37
N ARG A 89 -0.20 6.21 8.24
CA ARG A 89 1.19 6.59 8.07
C ARG A 89 1.70 6.22 6.68
N LEU A 90 2.41 7.16 6.06
CA LEU A 90 2.89 7.04 4.69
C LEU A 90 4.07 6.07 4.60
N ALA A 91 5.09 6.24 5.43
CA ALA A 91 6.31 5.45 5.42
C ALA A 91 6.01 3.95 5.62
N ASP A 92 5.13 3.62 6.56
CA ASP A 92 4.75 2.25 6.87
C ASP A 92 4.04 1.58 5.67
N ALA A 93 3.27 2.36 4.91
CA ALA A 93 2.43 1.89 3.82
C ALA A 93 3.02 2.08 2.42
N LEU A 94 4.19 2.69 2.31
CA LEU A 94 4.82 3.04 1.03
C LEU A 94 4.93 1.82 0.11
N GLN A 95 5.42 0.71 0.65
CA GLN A 95 5.62 -0.53 -0.11
C GLN A 95 4.30 -1.09 -0.65
N TYR A 96 3.22 -0.97 0.13
CA TYR A 96 1.87 -1.36 -0.30
C TYR A 96 1.43 -0.51 -1.49
N PHE A 97 1.48 0.83 -1.36
CA PHE A 97 1.03 1.72 -2.43
C PHE A 97 1.85 1.56 -3.72
N ILE A 98 3.18 1.41 -3.60
CA ILE A 98 4.04 1.13 -4.76
C ILE A 98 3.57 -0.15 -5.47
N SER A 99 3.28 -1.21 -4.73
CA SER A 99 2.85 -2.48 -5.31
C SER A 99 1.48 -2.37 -5.99
N VAL A 100 0.54 -1.62 -5.41
CA VAL A 100 -0.77 -1.35 -6.03
C VAL A 100 -0.61 -0.52 -7.31
N PHE A 101 0.23 0.50 -7.29
CA PHE A 101 0.52 1.33 -8.46
C PHE A 101 1.15 0.53 -9.59
N VAL A 102 2.11 -0.34 -9.27
CA VAL A 102 2.73 -1.25 -10.25
C VAL A 102 1.71 -2.24 -10.81
N LEU A 103 0.75 -2.71 -10.00
CA LEU A 103 -0.36 -3.55 -10.50
C LEU A 103 -1.23 -2.77 -11.52
N ALA A 104 -1.60 -1.52 -11.22
CA ALA A 104 -2.37 -0.69 -12.14
C ALA A 104 -1.60 -0.43 -13.46
N GLN A 105 -0.31 -0.12 -13.36
CA GLN A 105 0.55 0.07 -14.53
C GLN A 105 0.64 -1.19 -15.38
N ASP A 106 0.88 -2.36 -14.77
CA ASP A 106 0.94 -3.64 -15.47
C ASP A 106 -0.39 -3.99 -16.15
N GLN A 107 -1.52 -3.69 -15.50
CA GLN A 107 -2.85 -3.86 -16.08
C GLN A 107 -3.07 -2.96 -17.31
N ALA A 108 -2.65 -1.70 -17.24
CA ALA A 108 -2.73 -0.76 -18.35
C ALA A 108 -1.82 -1.18 -19.52
N LEU A 109 -0.56 -1.54 -19.23
CA LEU A 109 0.43 -1.99 -20.21
C LEU A 109 -0.01 -3.25 -20.95
N ARG A 110 -0.62 -4.20 -20.24
CA ARG A 110 -1.16 -5.44 -20.82
C ARG A 110 -2.53 -5.26 -21.46
N LYS A 111 -3.08 -4.04 -21.45
CA LYS A 111 -4.37 -3.66 -22.03
C LYS A 111 -5.54 -4.48 -21.48
N PHE A 112 -5.51 -4.78 -20.19
CA PHE A 112 -6.55 -5.56 -19.54
C PHE A 112 -7.75 -4.69 -19.14
N ASN A 113 -8.91 -5.04 -19.70
CA ASN A 113 -10.24 -4.53 -19.34
C ASN A 113 -10.28 -3.00 -19.11
N PRO A 114 -10.49 -2.20 -20.17
CA PRO A 114 -10.45 -0.75 -20.06
C PRO A 114 -11.56 -0.18 -19.16
N HIS A 115 -12.74 -0.83 -19.09
CA HIS A 115 -13.80 -0.43 -18.15
C HIS A 115 -13.41 -0.65 -16.69
N LEU A 116 -12.70 -1.74 -16.39
CA LEU A 116 -12.16 -1.95 -15.04
C LEU A 116 -11.11 -0.87 -14.71
N MET A 117 -10.24 -0.53 -15.66
CA MET A 117 -9.28 0.58 -15.45
C MET A 117 -9.99 1.91 -15.20
N LEU A 118 -11.10 2.19 -15.90
CA LEU A 118 -11.89 3.39 -15.68
C LEU A 118 -12.46 3.43 -14.26
N ASN A 119 -12.97 2.30 -13.78
CA ASN A 119 -13.43 2.18 -12.40
C ASN A 119 -12.30 2.41 -11.40
N ILE A 120 -11.12 1.82 -11.61
CA ILE A 120 -9.93 2.02 -10.77
C ILE A 120 -9.50 3.49 -10.77
N TYR A 121 -9.53 4.14 -11.94
CA TYR A 121 -9.20 5.55 -12.07
C TYR A 121 -10.08 6.41 -11.16
N HIS A 122 -11.41 6.23 -11.24
CA HIS A 122 -12.34 7.04 -10.45
C HIS A 122 -12.40 6.67 -8.97
N HIS A 123 -12.32 5.38 -8.63
CA HIS A 123 -12.61 4.90 -7.26
C HIS A 123 -11.35 4.64 -6.43
N TYR A 124 -10.18 4.61 -7.06
CA TYR A 124 -8.91 4.40 -6.37
C TYR A 124 -7.91 5.53 -6.65
N LEU A 125 -7.57 5.79 -7.92
CA LEU A 125 -6.49 6.74 -8.27
C LEU A 125 -6.86 8.19 -7.95
N LEU A 126 -8.07 8.64 -8.28
CA LEU A 126 -8.50 10.01 -7.96
C LEU A 126 -8.57 10.26 -6.43
N PRO A 127 -9.20 9.39 -5.61
CA PRO A 127 -9.13 9.52 -4.15
C PRO A 127 -7.69 9.53 -3.62
N MET A 128 -6.81 8.69 -4.18
CA MET A 128 -5.41 8.64 -3.78
C MET A 128 -4.66 9.96 -4.08
N LYS A 129 -5.01 10.66 -5.17
CA LYS A 129 -4.47 12.00 -5.47
C LYS A 129 -4.74 12.98 -4.33
N VAL A 130 -5.96 12.95 -3.78
CA VAL A 130 -6.36 13.79 -2.64
C VAL A 130 -5.55 13.41 -1.41
N GLN A 131 -5.46 12.12 -1.10
CA GLN A 131 -4.70 11.62 0.04
C GLN A 131 -3.20 12.00 -0.02
N ILE A 132 -2.58 11.90 -1.20
CA ILE A 132 -1.19 12.33 -1.41
C ILE A 132 -1.03 13.84 -1.22
N SER A 133 -2.01 14.64 -1.68
CA SER A 133 -2.03 16.08 -1.44
C SER A 133 -2.10 16.38 0.06
N ASP A 134 -2.98 15.69 0.79
CA ASP A 134 -3.12 15.87 2.24
C ASP A 134 -1.81 15.56 2.96
N TRP A 135 -1.16 14.44 2.65
CA TRP A 135 0.17 14.13 3.20
C TRP A 135 1.22 15.20 2.85
N SER A 136 1.20 15.73 1.62
CA SER A 136 2.10 16.82 1.25
C SER A 136 1.85 18.08 2.07
N THR A 137 0.59 18.44 2.33
CA THR A 137 0.27 19.60 3.17
C THR A 137 0.71 19.40 4.62
N LEU A 138 0.54 18.20 5.18
CA LEU A 138 0.98 17.86 6.53
C LEU A 138 2.51 17.98 6.66
N VAL A 139 3.25 17.40 5.71
CA VAL A 139 4.70 17.48 5.66
C VAL A 139 5.19 18.93 5.53
N ASN A 140 4.57 19.73 4.66
CA ASN A 140 4.95 21.12 4.44
C ASN A 140 4.60 22.05 5.61
N ALA A 141 3.46 21.84 6.27
CA ALA A 141 3.07 22.60 7.45
C ALA A 141 4.03 22.34 8.62
N GLN A 142 4.52 21.11 8.75
CA GLN A 142 5.46 20.71 9.79
C GLN A 142 6.87 21.28 9.56
N ALA A 143 7.35 21.32 8.31
CA ALA A 143 8.63 21.96 7.96
C ALA A 143 8.66 23.46 8.29
N LYS A 144 7.51 24.14 8.28
CA LYS A 144 7.41 25.56 8.68
C LYS A 144 7.54 25.76 10.19
N HIS A 145 7.00 24.85 11.00
CA HIS A 145 7.06 24.93 12.46
C HIS A 145 8.48 24.78 13.04
N GLU A 146 9.38 24.05 12.36
CA GLU A 146 10.77 23.86 12.81
C GLU A 146 11.63 25.12 12.67
N ASN A 147 11.38 25.94 11.65
CA ASN A 147 12.07 27.21 11.49
C ASN A 147 11.75 28.20 12.62
N ASP A 148 10.57 28.06 13.25
CA ASP A 148 10.09 28.96 14.32
C ASP A 148 10.46 28.49 15.74
N ALA A 149 10.78 27.20 15.95
CA ALA A 149 10.92 26.60 17.29
C ALA A 149 12.35 26.59 17.89
N SER A 150 13.33 27.29 17.29
CA SER A 150 14.75 27.21 17.67
C SER A 150 15.17 27.88 19.00
N LEU A 151 14.26 28.07 19.96
CA LEU A 151 14.56 28.74 21.24
C LEU A 151 13.88 28.05 22.46
N ALA A 152 14.50 27.05 23.09
CA ALA A 152 14.41 26.78 24.55
C ALA A 152 15.28 25.60 25.08
N THR A 153 15.88 25.83 26.25
CA THR A 153 16.90 25.08 27.04
C THR A 153 16.37 23.92 27.92
N PRO A 154 17.25 23.15 28.63
CA PRO A 154 17.01 21.73 28.99
C PRO A 154 16.95 21.40 30.50
N ALA A 155 16.18 20.36 30.87
CA ALA A 155 16.53 19.38 31.94
C ALA A 155 15.52 18.22 32.08
N GLU A 156 14.23 18.38 31.72
CA GLU A 156 13.22 17.29 31.71
C GLU A 156 13.32 16.35 30.50
N LYS A 157 14.28 16.64 29.63
CA LYS A 157 14.31 16.22 28.22
C LYS A 157 14.63 14.74 27.97
N LEU A 158 15.04 13.87 28.89
CA LEU A 158 15.60 12.57 28.48
C LEU A 158 14.59 11.51 27.97
N ALA A 159 13.44 11.34 28.62
CA ALA A 159 12.38 10.44 28.13
C ALA A 159 11.58 11.10 26.98
N GLU A 160 11.33 12.40 27.12
CA GLU A 160 10.76 13.26 26.08
C GLU A 160 11.64 13.25 24.82
N ASN A 161 12.98 13.22 24.96
CA ASN A 161 13.91 13.12 23.85
C ASN A 161 13.78 11.80 23.11
N MET A 162 13.54 10.67 23.80
CA MET A 162 13.40 9.37 23.11
C MET A 162 12.09 9.31 22.30
N GLU A 163 10.97 9.75 22.88
CA GLU A 163 9.70 9.84 22.16
C GLU A 163 9.74 10.89 21.04
N ASN A 164 10.41 12.03 21.27
CA ASN A 164 10.66 13.05 20.25
C ASN A 164 11.62 12.58 19.16
N LEU A 165 12.62 11.75 19.50
CA LEU A 165 13.56 11.14 18.55
C LEU A 165 12.84 10.10 17.68
N ASP A 166 11.97 9.28 18.27
CA ASP A 166 11.15 8.32 17.52
C ASP A 166 10.15 9.06 16.64
N ALA A 167 9.46 10.08 17.16
CA ALA A 167 8.58 10.93 16.36
C ALA A 167 9.36 11.61 15.21
N GLU A 168 10.57 12.10 15.47
CA GLU A 168 11.43 12.72 14.46
C GLU A 168 11.90 11.72 13.40
N ALA A 169 12.38 10.54 13.81
CA ALA A 169 12.77 9.48 12.88
C ALA A 169 11.59 9.08 11.97
N ARG A 170 10.38 8.98 12.54
CA ARG A 170 9.14 8.72 11.80
C ARG A 170 8.82 9.84 10.82
N ARG A 171 8.98 11.11 11.23
CA ARG A 171 8.80 12.28 10.35
C ARG A 171 9.78 12.28 9.18
N GLN A 172 11.06 12.02 9.44
CA GLN A 172 12.07 11.96 8.39
C GLN A 172 11.78 10.84 7.39
N GLN A 173 11.26 9.70 7.85
CA GLN A 173 10.84 8.62 6.96
C GLN A 173 9.67 9.03 6.06
N ASP A 174 8.66 9.72 6.58
CA ASP A 174 7.53 10.22 5.77
C ASP A 174 8.00 11.26 4.74
N LEU A 175 8.89 12.18 5.15
CA LEU A 175 9.55 13.16 4.28
C LEU A 175 10.29 12.51 3.10
N GLN A 176 11.02 11.43 3.36
CA GLN A 176 11.76 10.70 2.32
C GLN A 176 10.84 9.84 1.43
N SER A 177 9.73 9.35 1.99
CA SER A 177 8.79 8.47 1.30
C SER A 177 7.88 9.21 0.32
N LEU A 178 7.51 10.46 0.64
CA LEU A 178 6.55 11.25 -0.14
C LEU A 178 6.98 11.51 -1.59
N PRO A 179 8.21 11.96 -1.89
CA PRO A 179 8.64 12.19 -3.27
C PRO A 179 8.57 10.93 -4.12
N LEU A 180 8.97 9.78 -3.55
CA LEU A 180 8.91 8.50 -4.23
C LEU A 180 7.47 8.09 -4.54
N LEU A 181 6.57 8.25 -3.56
CA LEU A 181 5.15 7.96 -3.77
C LEU A 181 4.54 8.87 -4.84
N GLN A 182 4.81 10.18 -4.79
CA GLN A 182 4.32 11.16 -5.77
C GLN A 182 4.80 10.86 -7.18
N PHE A 183 6.08 10.51 -7.33
CA PHE A 183 6.64 10.09 -8.61
C PHE A 183 5.92 8.86 -9.15
N GLN A 184 5.81 7.80 -8.34
CA GLN A 184 5.19 6.55 -8.75
C GLN A 184 3.70 6.73 -9.07
N PHE A 185 2.99 7.55 -8.30
CA PHE A 185 1.59 7.87 -8.53
C PHE A 185 1.40 8.62 -9.86
N THR A 186 2.26 9.60 -10.15
CA THR A 186 2.21 10.38 -11.40
C THR A 186 2.43 9.48 -12.62
N GLN A 187 3.41 8.58 -12.56
CA GLN A 187 3.63 7.57 -13.61
C GLN A 187 2.39 6.70 -13.79
N THR A 188 1.79 6.24 -12.69
CA THR A 188 0.57 5.40 -12.73
C THR A 188 -0.59 6.10 -13.42
N LEU A 189 -0.83 7.38 -13.10
CA LEU A 189 -1.85 8.18 -13.77
C LEU A 189 -1.59 8.29 -15.27
N GLN A 190 -0.34 8.53 -15.69
CA GLN A 190 0.01 8.61 -17.10
C GLN A 190 -0.30 7.31 -17.84
N PHE A 191 0.07 6.15 -17.28
CA PHE A 191 -0.26 4.85 -17.86
C PHE A 191 -1.76 4.59 -17.93
N ALA A 192 -2.49 4.87 -16.85
CA ALA A 192 -3.93 4.66 -16.77
C ALA A 192 -4.68 5.58 -17.75
N GLU A 193 -4.37 6.88 -17.75
CA GLU A 193 -5.01 7.85 -18.65
C GLU A 193 -4.67 7.58 -20.12
N GLY A 194 -3.42 7.23 -20.42
CA GLY A 194 -3.00 6.84 -21.77
C GLY A 194 -3.81 5.65 -22.27
N PHE A 195 -3.90 4.59 -21.47
CA PHE A 195 -4.70 3.41 -21.81
C PHE A 195 -6.19 3.74 -21.97
N LEU A 196 -6.76 4.57 -21.11
CA LEU A 196 -8.18 4.95 -21.19
C LEU A 196 -8.49 5.83 -22.42
N ARG A 197 -7.62 6.78 -22.75
CA ARG A 197 -7.75 7.62 -23.96
C ARG A 197 -7.63 6.79 -25.24
N GLU A 198 -6.69 5.85 -25.28
CA GLU A 198 -6.57 4.89 -26.40
C GLU A 198 -7.87 4.11 -26.66
N ASN A 199 -8.69 3.91 -25.62
CA ASN A 199 -9.96 3.20 -25.70
C ASN A 199 -11.18 4.13 -25.72
N GLY A 200 -11.00 5.46 -25.81
CA GLY A 200 -12.08 6.45 -25.88
C GLY A 200 -12.94 6.55 -24.62
N LEU A 201 -12.38 6.23 -23.44
CA LEU A 201 -13.08 6.27 -22.15
C LEU A 201 -12.78 7.52 -21.31
N LEU A 202 -11.77 8.29 -21.70
CA LEU A 202 -11.43 9.63 -21.19
C LEU A 202 -11.20 10.56 -22.38
#